data_AF-A0AA96Q057-F1
#
_entry.id   AF-A0AA96Q057-F1
#
_cell.length_a   1.000
_cell.length_b   1.000
_cell.length_c   1.000
_cell.angle_alpha   90.00
_cell.angle_beta   90.00
_cell.angle_gamma   90.00
#
_symmetry.space_group_name_H-M   'P 1'
#
loop_
_entity.id
_entity.type
_entity.pdbx_description
1 polymer ?
#
loop_
_entity_poly.entity_id
_entity_poly.type
_entity_poly.pdbx_seq_one_letter_code
_entity_poly.pdbx_strand_id
1 'polypeptide(L)'
;MAITENELIRKALSLYPYIQNQTISHGRAAELLGIRKSELIELYDKLGYSYLDMIWDELDDELNTFRRLKSDPPLMPGRKIHENKNYF
;
A
#
# COMPACT_ATOMS: atom_id res chain seq x y z
N MET A 1 19.18 13.36 -20.14
CA MET A 1 19.05 14.55 -19.27
C MET A 1 18.62 14.07 -17.89
N ALA A 2 19.13 14.66 -16.82
CA ALA A 2 18.50 14.50 -15.50
C ALA A 2 17.17 15.27 -15.48
N ILE A 3 16.17 14.76 -14.76
CA ILE A 3 14.93 15.50 -14.50
C ILE A 3 15.26 16.58 -13.46
N THR A 4 14.83 17.82 -13.67
CA THR A 4 14.99 18.87 -12.65
C THR A 4 14.00 18.65 -11.51
N GLU A 5 14.34 19.09 -10.30
CA GLU A 5 13.49 18.91 -9.10
C GLU A 5 12.06 19.43 -9.31
N ASN A 6 11.91 20.62 -9.92
CA ASN A 6 10.62 21.18 -10.30
C ASN A 6 9.82 20.32 -11.31
N GLU A 7 10.49 19.65 -12.25
CA GLU A 7 9.84 18.72 -13.19
C GLU A 7 9.44 17.41 -12.50
N LEU A 8 10.23 16.93 -11.53
CA LEU A 8 9.89 15.76 -10.73
C LEU A 8 8.67 16.03 -9.84
N ILE A 9 8.65 17.17 -9.14
CA ILE A 9 7.51 17.63 -8.33
C ILE A 9 6.23 17.71 -9.18
N ARG A 10 6.29 18.37 -10.36
CA ARG A 10 5.13 18.49 -11.27
C ARG A 10 4.59 17.15 -11.71
N LYS A 11 5.45 16.19 -12.05
CA LYS A 11 5.04 14.84 -12.48
C LYS A 11 4.49 14.03 -11.31
N ALA A 12 5.10 14.10 -10.13
CA ALA A 12 4.59 13.44 -8.92
C ALA A 12 3.19 13.96 -8.52
N LEU A 13 2.99 15.28 -8.49
CA LEU A 13 1.67 15.87 -8.20
C LEU A 13 0.63 15.51 -9.27
N SER A 14 1.04 15.43 -10.54
CA SER A 14 0.16 14.99 -11.64
C SER A 14 -0.26 13.51 -11.54
N LEU A 15 0.53 12.68 -10.85
CA LEU A 15 0.22 11.27 -10.61
C LEU A 15 -0.67 11.04 -9.38
N TYR A 16 -0.70 11.95 -8.40
CA TYR A 16 -1.41 11.70 -7.14
C TYR A 16 -2.88 11.32 -7.34
N PRO A 17 -3.74 12.01 -8.12
CA PRO A 17 -5.16 11.63 -8.23
C PRO A 17 -5.40 10.17 -8.63
N TYR A 18 -4.47 9.59 -9.40
CA TYR A 18 -4.48 8.18 -9.80
C TYR A 18 -3.94 7.22 -8.71
N ILE A 19 -3.18 7.74 -7.75
CA ILE A 19 -2.71 7.04 -6.54
C ILE A 19 -3.79 7.11 -5.46
N GLN A 20 -4.30 8.30 -5.14
CA GLN A 20 -5.33 8.51 -4.10
C GLN A 20 -6.61 7.71 -4.45
N ASN A 21 -6.95 7.57 -5.74
CA ASN A 21 -8.08 6.72 -6.20
C ASN A 21 -7.72 5.26 -6.54
N GLN A 22 -6.50 4.83 -6.22
CA GLN A 22 -5.97 3.47 -6.43
C GLN A 22 -5.86 2.95 -7.88
N THR A 23 -6.06 3.81 -8.91
CA THR A 23 -5.86 3.45 -10.32
C THR A 23 -4.42 2.98 -10.62
N ILE A 24 -3.43 3.56 -9.95
CA ILE A 24 -2.03 3.10 -9.96
C ILE A 24 -1.52 2.95 -8.54
N SER A 25 -0.70 1.93 -8.28
CA SER A 25 -0.04 1.81 -6.99
C SER A 25 1.09 2.85 -6.86
N HIS A 26 1.39 3.27 -5.63
CA HIS A 26 2.58 4.06 -5.30
C HIS A 26 3.89 3.48 -5.86
N GLY A 27 3.99 2.15 -6.00
CA GLY A 27 5.14 1.50 -6.63
C GLY A 27 5.21 1.77 -8.13
N ARG A 28 4.08 1.66 -8.84
CA ARG A 28 3.97 1.97 -10.27
C ARG A 28 4.18 3.47 -10.55
N ALA A 29 3.72 4.35 -9.67
CA ALA A 29 3.98 5.78 -9.77
C ALA A 29 5.49 6.10 -9.65
N ALA A 30 6.19 5.51 -8.69
CA ALA A 30 7.64 5.69 -8.54
C ALA A 30 8.43 5.15 -9.75
N GLU A 31 8.02 3.99 -10.29
CA GLU A 31 8.56 3.41 -11.52
C GLU A 31 8.41 4.35 -12.73
N LEU A 32 7.22 4.94 -12.93
CA LEU A 32 6.95 5.92 -14.00
C LEU A 32 7.76 7.22 -13.87
N LEU A 33 8.18 7.57 -12.65
CA LEU A 33 9.03 8.73 -12.36
C LEU A 33 10.53 8.41 -12.42
N GLY A 34 10.92 7.13 -12.44
CA GLY A 34 12.31 6.69 -12.40
C GLY A 34 12.99 6.85 -11.02
N ILE A 35 12.22 6.90 -9.93
CA ILE A 35 12.72 7.09 -8.56
C ILE A 35 12.36 5.91 -7.66
N ARG A 36 12.97 5.83 -6.46
CA ARG A 36 12.62 4.82 -5.46
C ARG A 36 11.26 5.18 -4.83
N LYS A 37 10.49 4.15 -4.43
CA LYS A 37 9.20 4.36 -3.76
C LYS A 37 9.34 5.22 -2.49
N SER A 38 10.41 5.05 -1.71
CA SER A 38 10.68 5.89 -0.53
C SER A 38 10.86 7.37 -0.88
N GLU A 39 11.54 7.68 -1.98
CA GLU A 39 11.76 9.07 -2.44
C GLU A 39 10.44 9.73 -2.87
N LEU A 40 9.51 8.97 -3.45
CA LEU A 40 8.17 9.46 -3.75
C LEU A 40 7.35 9.74 -2.48
N ILE A 41 7.49 8.90 -1.44
CA ILE A 41 6.83 9.10 -0.14
C ILE A 41 7.38 10.36 0.53
N GLU A 42 8.70 10.48 0.64
CA GLU A 42 9.37 11.66 1.18
C GLU A 42 9.04 12.94 0.40
N LEU A 43 8.82 12.85 -0.91
CA LEU A 43 8.45 13.99 -1.75
C LEU A 43 7.03 14.48 -1.43
N TYR A 44 6.06 13.57 -1.28
CA TYR A 44 4.69 13.94 -0.88
C TYR A 44 4.64 14.47 0.57
N ASP A 45 5.37 13.85 1.50
CA ASP A 45 5.51 14.30 2.90
C ASP A 45 6.04 15.74 3.00
N LYS A 46 7.15 16.05 2.30
CA LYS A 46 7.72 17.41 2.21
C LYS A 46 6.79 18.44 1.56
N LEU A 47 5.77 18.00 0.82
CA LEU A 47 4.76 18.84 0.18
C LEU A 47 3.42 18.88 0.96
N GLY A 48 3.29 18.13 2.06
CA GLY A 48 2.06 18.06 2.87
C GLY A 48 0.96 17.16 2.33
N TYR A 49 1.28 16.17 1.47
CA TYR A 49 0.32 15.22 0.89
C TYR A 49 0.39 13.87 1.63
N SER A 50 -0.77 13.34 2.04
CA SER A 50 -0.88 12.15 2.89
C SER A 50 -0.63 10.85 2.11
N TYR A 51 0.51 10.19 2.32
CA TYR A 51 0.84 8.89 1.69
C TYR A 51 -0.25 7.80 1.86
N LEU A 52 -1.11 7.92 2.88
CA LEU A 52 -2.33 7.13 3.01
C LEU A 52 -3.52 8.09 3.15
N ASP A 53 -4.50 7.98 2.26
CA ASP A 53 -5.82 8.64 2.36
C ASP A 53 -6.74 7.90 3.36
N MET A 54 -6.16 7.39 4.45
CA MET A 54 -6.81 6.49 5.42
C MET A 54 -6.96 7.19 6.77
N ILE A 55 -8.19 7.25 7.28
CA ILE A 55 -8.51 7.79 8.60
C ILE A 55 -8.17 6.73 9.66
N TRP A 56 -7.85 7.17 10.89
CA TRP A 56 -7.48 6.28 12.00
C TRP A 56 -8.49 5.16 12.27
N ASP A 57 -9.78 5.42 12.07
CA ASP A 57 -10.86 4.45 12.27
C ASP A 57 -10.82 3.35 11.17
N GLU A 58 -10.61 3.74 9.91
CA GLU A 58 -10.45 2.82 8.78
C GLU A 58 -9.20 1.93 8.94
N LEU A 59 -8.13 2.48 9.52
CA LEU A 59 -6.91 1.74 9.82
C LEU A 59 -7.13 0.65 10.88
N ASP A 60 -7.89 0.91 11.95
CA ASP A 60 -8.16 -0.18 12.90
C ASP A 60 -9.16 -1.21 12.36
N ASP A 61 -10.09 -0.83 11.47
CA ASP A 61 -10.95 -1.81 10.77
C ASP A 61 -10.16 -2.70 9.80
N GLU A 62 -9.18 -2.17 9.06
CA GLU A 62 -8.24 -2.99 8.29
C GLU A 62 -7.38 -3.89 9.19
N LEU A 63 -6.84 -3.35 10.30
CA LEU A 63 -6.05 -4.13 11.25
C LEU A 63 -6.91 -5.22 11.92
N ASN A 64 -8.18 -4.95 12.25
CA ASN A 64 -9.13 -5.93 12.78
C ASN A 64 -9.45 -7.01 11.75
N THR A 65 -9.58 -6.65 10.48
CA THR A 65 -9.74 -7.60 9.37
C THR A 65 -8.51 -8.50 9.23
N PHE A 66 -7.29 -7.93 9.28
CA PHE A 66 -6.05 -8.70 9.26
C PHE A 66 -5.88 -9.60 10.50
N ARG A 67 -6.19 -9.10 11.70
CA ARG A 67 -6.19 -9.87 12.97
C ARG A 67 -7.13 -11.08 12.85
N ARG A 68 -8.33 -10.92 12.27
CA ARG A 68 -9.28 -12.01 12.00
C ARG A 68 -8.70 -13.02 11.00
N LEU A 69 -8.26 -12.59 9.82
CA LEU A 69 -7.68 -13.45 8.77
C LEU A 69 -6.41 -14.21 9.22
N LYS A 70 -5.69 -13.71 10.22
CA LYS A 70 -4.56 -14.41 10.84
C LYS A 70 -4.98 -15.45 11.89
N SER A 71 -6.10 -15.22 12.57
CA SER A 71 -6.58 -16.06 13.67
C SER A 71 -7.49 -17.20 13.19
N ASP A 72 -8.35 -16.90 12.22
CA ASP A 72 -9.18 -17.86 11.49
C ASP A 72 -8.90 -17.70 9.98
N PRO A 73 -7.80 -18.30 9.48
CA PRO A 73 -7.41 -18.16 8.07
C PRO A 73 -8.42 -18.91 7.19
N PRO A 74 -9.06 -18.24 6.21
CA PRO A 74 -10.17 -18.82 5.46
C PRO A 74 -9.77 -20.14 4.81
N LEU A 75 -10.72 -21.09 4.79
CA LEU A 75 -10.56 -22.45 4.28
C LEU A 75 -10.18 -22.44 2.78
N MET A 76 -8.88 -22.34 2.52
CA MET A 76 -8.30 -22.41 1.18
C MET A 76 -8.71 -23.73 0.52
N PRO A 77 -9.46 -23.70 -0.60
CA PRO A 77 -10.00 -24.91 -1.21
C PRO A 77 -8.84 -25.82 -1.65
N GLY A 78 -8.81 -27.04 -1.09
CA GLY A 78 -7.72 -28.00 -1.30
C GLY A 78 -6.79 -28.22 -0.10
N ARG A 79 -6.82 -27.37 0.95
CA ARG A 79 -6.17 -27.73 2.23
C ARG A 79 -6.93 -28.88 2.88
N LYS A 80 -6.42 -30.12 2.73
CA LYS A 80 -6.85 -31.23 3.58
C LYS A 80 -6.43 -30.94 5.02
N ILE A 81 -7.42 -30.77 5.90
CA ILE A 81 -7.19 -30.88 7.34
C ILE A 81 -6.54 -32.23 7.60
N HIS A 82 -5.35 -32.19 8.22
CA HIS A 82 -4.80 -33.39 8.83
C HIS A 82 -5.48 -33.48 10.19
N GLU A 83 -6.42 -34.42 10.33
CA GLU A 83 -7.06 -34.72 11.60
C GLU A 83 -5.95 -35.01 12.63
N ASN A 84 -5.78 -34.10 13.60
CA ASN A 84 -4.71 -34.22 14.58
C ASN A 84 -5.10 -35.27 15.61
N LYS A 85 -4.81 -36.54 15.28
CA LYS A 85 -5.05 -37.68 16.18
C LYS A 85 -4.02 -37.67 17.29
N ASN A 86 -4.49 -38.03 18.48
CA ASN A 86 -3.77 -38.07 19.76
C ASN A 86 -3.50 -36.65 20.34
N TYR A 87 -3.47 -36.45 21.66
CA TYR A 87 -3.43 -37.42 22.76
C TYR A 87 -4.38 -37.03 23.90
N PHE A 88 -5.22 -37.96 24.34
CA PHE A 88 -5.39 -38.39 25.74
C PHE A 88 -6.08 -39.76 25.74
#